data_AF-A0A2K2TLP6-F1
#
_entry.id   AF-A0A2K2TLP6-F1
#
_cell.length_a   1.000
_cell.length_b   1.000
_cell.length_c   1.000
_cell.angle_alpha   90.00
_cell.angle_beta   90.00
_cell.angle_gamma   90.00
#
_symmetry.space_group_name_H-M   'P 1'
#
loop_
_entity.id
_entity.type
_entity.pdbx_description
1 polymer ?
#
loop_
_entity_poly.entity_id
_entity_poly.type
_entity_poly.pdbx_seq_one_letter_code
_entity_poly.pdbx_strand_id
1 'polypeptide(L)'
;MSRLRRDLAIAGDIDLLAREYRQKRNSPLYSAVMDVIMRANHEVVEEAKNMCDAIRELFADELEEGVKRGVQLGKEQGLEQGLQQGIQALILDNLEEQKTKEQIIAKLVKRFGLSLEKAEKYYIKYENTISL
;
A
#
# COMPACT_ATOMS: atom_id res chain seq x y z
N MET A 1 -9.47 -10.97 -47.65
CA MET A 1 -9.43 -10.41 -46.27
C MET A 1 -9.72 -11.56 -45.31
N SER A 2 -8.79 -11.87 -44.41
CA SER A 2 -9.00 -12.89 -43.38
C SER A 2 -10.05 -12.40 -42.39
N ARG A 3 -11.03 -13.25 -42.07
CA ARG A 3 -12.00 -12.97 -40.99
C ARG A 3 -11.27 -13.12 -39.66
N LEU A 4 -11.53 -12.19 -38.73
CA LEU A 4 -11.04 -12.30 -37.35
C LEU A 4 -11.51 -13.60 -36.72
N ARG A 5 -10.60 -14.26 -36.01
CA ARG A 5 -10.86 -15.47 -35.22
C ARG A 5 -11.83 -15.13 -34.07
N ARG A 6 -12.85 -15.97 -33.87
CA ARG A 6 -13.93 -15.75 -32.88
C ARG A 6 -14.02 -16.85 -31.82
N ASP A 7 -13.11 -17.82 -31.87
CA ASP A 7 -13.04 -19.01 -31.03
C ASP A 7 -11.84 -18.94 -30.08
N LEU A 8 -11.67 -17.81 -29.38
CA LEU A 8 -10.61 -17.66 -28.37
C LEU A 8 -10.87 -18.60 -27.19
N ALA A 9 -9.90 -19.47 -26.86
CA ALA A 9 -9.99 -20.33 -25.70
C ALA A 9 -9.63 -19.56 -24.41
N ILE A 10 -10.50 -19.62 -23.40
CA ILE A 10 -10.34 -18.90 -22.13
C ILE A 10 -9.01 -19.25 -21.44
N ALA A 11 -8.67 -20.54 -21.36
CA ALA A 11 -7.51 -21.04 -20.60
C ALA A 11 -6.14 -20.86 -21.30
N GLY A 12 -6.08 -20.22 -22.47
CA GLY A 12 -4.82 -20.10 -23.23
C GLY A 12 -4.69 -18.77 -23.96
N ASP A 13 -5.63 -18.47 -24.86
CA ASP A 13 -5.54 -17.29 -25.70
C ASP A 13 -5.82 -16.00 -24.92
N ILE A 14 -6.80 -16.03 -24.00
CA ILE A 14 -7.17 -14.86 -23.18
C ILE A 14 -6.06 -14.52 -22.18
N ASP A 15 -5.44 -15.51 -21.54
CA ASP A 15 -4.36 -15.28 -20.57
C ASP A 15 -3.10 -14.68 -21.22
N LEU A 16 -2.73 -15.18 -22.41
CA LEU A 16 -1.63 -14.63 -23.18
C LEU A 16 -1.90 -13.19 -23.59
N LEU A 17 -3.10 -12.91 -24.12
CA LEU A 17 -3.53 -11.56 -24.50
C LEU A 17 -3.55 -10.62 -23.29
N ALA A 18 -4.07 -11.05 -22.14
CA ALA A 18 -4.11 -10.26 -20.92
C ALA A 18 -2.69 -9.93 -20.40
N ARG A 19 -1.76 -10.88 -20.49
CA ARG A 19 -0.35 -10.69 -20.09
C ARG A 19 0.36 -9.68 -20.98
N GLU A 20 0.25 -9.82 -22.29
CA GLU A 20 0.85 -8.87 -23.23
C GLU A 20 0.22 -7.48 -23.13
N TYR A 21 -1.10 -7.42 -22.90
CA TYR A 21 -1.84 -6.18 -22.67
C TYR A 21 -1.30 -5.40 -21.47
N ARG A 22 -1.06 -6.04 -20.33
CA ARG A 22 -0.52 -5.34 -19.15
C ARG A 22 0.79 -4.61 -19.44
N GLN A 23 1.65 -5.17 -20.27
CA GLN A 23 2.95 -4.57 -20.63
C GLN A 23 2.81 -3.41 -21.62
N LYS A 24 1.75 -3.39 -22.42
CA LYS A 24 1.53 -2.41 -23.50
C LYS A 24 0.29 -1.54 -23.30
N ARG A 25 -0.33 -1.56 -22.12
CA ARG A 25 -1.64 -0.93 -21.83
C ARG A 25 -1.70 0.57 -22.11
N ASN A 26 -0.57 1.27 -22.09
CA ASN A 26 -0.50 2.70 -22.35
C ASN A 26 -0.29 3.05 -23.85
N SER A 27 -0.18 2.05 -24.73
CA SER A 27 -0.01 2.27 -26.17
C SER A 27 -1.36 2.47 -26.86
N PRO A 28 -1.58 3.60 -27.56
CA PRO A 28 -2.83 3.86 -28.28
C PRO A 28 -3.15 2.80 -29.35
N LEU A 29 -2.12 2.28 -30.02
CA LEU A 29 -2.27 1.22 -31.03
C LEU A 29 -2.71 -0.10 -30.40
N TYR A 30 -2.16 -0.44 -29.24
CA TYR A 30 -2.49 -1.68 -28.55
C TYR A 30 -3.92 -1.62 -27.97
N SER A 31 -4.34 -0.44 -27.47
CA SER A 31 -5.73 -0.19 -27.08
C SER A 31 -6.69 -0.39 -28.25
N ALA A 32 -6.40 0.20 -29.41
CA ALA A 32 -7.25 0.10 -30.59
C ALA A 32 -7.39 -1.35 -31.10
N VAL A 33 -6.31 -2.13 -31.09
CA VAL A 33 -6.34 -3.56 -31.45
C VAL A 33 -7.14 -4.37 -30.43
N MET A 34 -6.96 -4.10 -29.13
CA MET A 34 -7.72 -4.76 -28.07
C MET A 34 -9.22 -4.49 -28.21
N ASP A 35 -9.62 -3.25 -28.51
CA ASP A 35 -11.02 -2.89 -28.73
C ASP A 35 -11.64 -3.64 -29.92
N VAL A 36 -10.85 -3.95 -30.96
CA VAL A 36 -11.32 -4.76 -32.10
C VAL A 36 -11.52 -6.23 -31.69
N ILE A 37 -10.58 -6.79 -30.91
CA ILE A 37 -10.65 -8.17 -30.42
C ILE A 37 -11.85 -8.35 -29.47
N MET A 38 -12.03 -7.42 -28.52
CA MET A 38 -13.14 -7.46 -27.56
C MET A 38 -14.49 -7.31 -28.26
N ARG A 39 -14.59 -6.44 -29.28
CA ARG A 39 -15.81 -6.33 -30.10
C ARG A 39 -16.11 -7.59 -30.90
N ALA A 40 -15.07 -8.25 -31.43
CA ALA A 40 -15.25 -9.49 -32.20
C ALA A 40 -15.69 -10.67 -31.33
N ASN A 41 -15.44 -10.62 -30.02
CA ASN A 41 -15.72 -11.67 -29.04
C ASN A 41 -16.66 -11.17 -27.91
N HIS A 42 -17.56 -10.25 -28.25
CA HIS A 42 -18.36 -9.50 -27.28
C HIS A 42 -19.18 -10.38 -26.32
N GLU A 43 -19.82 -11.44 -26.82
CA GLU A 43 -20.67 -12.33 -26.01
C GLU A 43 -19.87 -12.99 -24.88
N VAL A 44 -18.74 -13.62 -25.22
CA VAL A 44 -17.85 -14.29 -24.25
C VAL A 44 -17.26 -13.29 -23.25
N VAL A 45 -16.94 -12.08 -23.71
CA VAL A 45 -16.41 -11.00 -22.86
C VAL A 45 -17.46 -10.48 -21.88
N GLU A 46 -18.70 -10.28 -22.32
CA GLU A 46 -19.80 -9.85 -21.46
C GLU A 46 -20.17 -10.94 -20.44
N GLU A 47 -20.21 -12.21 -20.83
CA GLU A 47 -20.43 -13.32 -19.89
C GLU A 47 -19.34 -13.37 -18.80
N ALA A 48 -18.07 -13.30 -19.21
CA ALA A 48 -16.95 -13.28 -18.28
C ALA A 48 -17.01 -12.06 -17.35
N LYS A 49 -17.38 -10.89 -17.88
CA LYS A 49 -17.55 -9.66 -17.10
C LYS A 49 -18.67 -9.78 -16.08
N ASN A 50 -19.85 -10.27 -16.49
CA ASN A 50 -20.99 -10.49 -15.60
C ASN A 50 -20.65 -11.46 -14.47
N MET A 51 -19.92 -12.54 -14.76
CA MET A 51 -19.43 -13.45 -13.74
C MET A 51 -18.45 -12.78 -12.77
N CYS A 52 -17.49 -12.00 -13.29
CA CYS A 52 -16.57 -11.24 -12.45
C CYS A 52 -17.30 -10.21 -11.58
N ASP A 53 -18.33 -9.55 -12.10
CA ASP A 53 -19.12 -8.57 -11.37
C ASP A 53 -19.95 -9.23 -10.28
N ALA A 54 -20.57 -10.39 -10.55
CA ALA A 54 -21.24 -11.19 -9.52
C ALA A 54 -20.29 -11.66 -8.42
N ILE A 55 -19.06 -12.09 -8.77
CA ILE A 55 -18.03 -12.44 -7.78
C ILE A 55 -17.64 -11.21 -6.96
N ARG A 56 -17.44 -10.05 -7.59
CA ARG A 56 -17.13 -8.80 -6.86
C ARG A 56 -18.25 -8.40 -5.93
N GLU A 57 -19.51 -8.56 -6.35
CA GLU A 57 -20.68 -8.26 -5.53
C GLU A 57 -20.77 -9.22 -4.33
N LEU A 58 -20.55 -10.52 -4.55
CA LEU A 58 -20.51 -11.53 -3.48
C LEU A 58 -19.45 -11.24 -2.41
N PHE A 59 -18.30 -10.69 -2.80
CA PHE A 59 -17.19 -10.37 -1.90
C PHE A 59 -17.04 -8.87 -1.61
N ALA A 60 -18.03 -8.04 -1.98
CA ALA A 60 -17.90 -6.58 -1.90
C ALA A 60 -17.63 -6.13 -0.47
N ASP A 61 -18.41 -6.68 0.49
CA ASP A 61 -18.29 -6.37 1.91
C ASP A 61 -16.94 -6.82 2.47
N GLU A 62 -16.51 -8.06 2.17
CA GLU A 62 -15.22 -8.58 2.61
C GLU A 62 -14.04 -7.74 2.08
N LEU A 63 -14.13 -7.31 0.82
CA LEU A 63 -13.12 -6.46 0.19
C LEU A 63 -13.11 -5.07 0.83
N GLU A 64 -14.27 -4.46 1.07
CA GLU A 64 -14.38 -3.17 1.73
C GLU A 64 -13.84 -3.22 3.16
N GLU A 65 -14.18 -4.25 3.93
CA GLU A 65 -13.63 -4.48 5.26
C GLU A 65 -12.12 -4.72 5.23
N GLY A 66 -11.62 -5.47 4.24
CA GLY A 66 -10.20 -5.70 4.03
C GLY A 66 -9.45 -4.39 3.79
N VAL A 67 -9.98 -3.52 2.92
CA VAL A 67 -9.40 -2.20 2.63
C VAL A 67 -9.45 -1.31 3.88
N LYS A 68 -10.59 -1.23 4.57
CA LYS A 68 -10.74 -0.44 5.80
C LYS A 68 -9.73 -0.88 6.87
N ARG A 69 -9.60 -2.19 7.10
CA ARG A 69 -8.60 -2.75 8.04
C ARG A 69 -7.18 -2.43 7.61
N GLY A 70 -6.85 -2.62 6.33
CA GLY A 70 -5.52 -2.32 5.80
C GLY A 70 -5.15 -0.84 5.96
N VAL A 71 -6.07 0.06 5.66
CA VAL A 71 -5.86 1.51 5.84
C VAL A 71 -5.70 1.87 7.31
N GLN A 72 -6.52 1.30 8.19
CA GLN A 72 -6.44 1.57 9.63
C GLN A 72 -5.10 1.09 10.22
N LEU A 73 -4.72 -0.16 9.93
CA LEU A 73 -3.43 -0.72 10.36
C LEU A 73 -2.26 0.09 9.82
N GLY A 74 -2.30 0.48 8.55
CA GLY A 74 -1.26 1.31 7.95
C GLY A 74 -1.12 2.68 8.61
N LYS A 75 -2.25 3.32 8.98
CA LYS A 75 -2.24 4.59 9.72
C LYS A 75 -1.67 4.45 11.12
N GLU A 76 -2.08 3.42 11.86
CA GLU A 76 -1.60 3.16 13.22
C GLU A 76 -0.10 2.87 13.22
N GLN A 77 0.36 1.95 12.35
CA GLN A 77 1.78 1.63 12.21
C GLN A 77 2.60 2.85 11.79
N GLY A 78 2.11 3.63 10.82
CA GLY A 78 2.79 4.84 10.35
C GLY A 78 2.90 5.91 11.44
N LEU A 79 1.86 6.10 12.24
CA LEU A 79 1.87 7.06 13.35
C LEU A 79 2.84 6.62 14.46
N GLU A 80 2.83 5.34 14.82
CA GLU A 80 3.73 4.79 15.84
C GLU A 80 5.20 4.87 15.40
N GLN A 81 5.49 4.49 14.16
CA GLN A 81 6.83 4.58 13.59
C GLN A 81 7.31 6.04 13.51
N GLY A 82 6.46 6.95 13.02
CA GLY A 82 6.79 8.38 12.93
C GLY A 82 7.03 9.02 14.30
N LEU A 83 6.21 8.66 15.30
CA LEU A 83 6.41 9.12 16.68
C LEU A 83 7.74 8.62 17.24
N GLN A 84 8.04 7.33 17.07
CA GLN A 84 9.30 6.74 17.54
C GLN A 84 10.52 7.39 16.86
N GLN A 85 10.47 7.60 15.55
CA GLN A 85 11.54 8.27 14.79
C GLN A 85 11.72 9.72 15.25
N GLY A 86 10.63 10.46 15.47
CA GLY A 86 10.69 11.84 15.95
C GLY A 86 11.25 11.96 17.37
N ILE A 87 10.87 11.03 18.27
CA ILE A 87 11.44 10.95 19.62
C ILE A 87 12.94 10.64 19.57
N GLN A 88 13.32 9.65 18.76
CA GLN A 88 14.72 9.27 18.58
C GLN A 88 15.57 10.44 18.09
N ALA A 89 15.15 11.10 17.00
CA ALA A 89 15.85 12.25 16.47
C ALA A 89 16.02 13.35 17.52
N LEU A 90 14.94 13.70 18.25
CA LEU A 90 15.02 14.70 19.30
C LEU A 90 16.03 14.32 20.41
N ILE A 91 16.03 13.06 20.85
CA ILE A 91 16.97 12.61 21.88
C ILE A 91 18.41 12.71 21.37
N LEU A 92 18.70 12.18 20.18
CA LEU A 92 20.04 12.18 19.60
C LEU A 92 20.56 13.62 19.39
N ASP A 93 19.77 14.50 18.79
CA ASP A 93 20.13 15.91 18.60
C ASP A 93 20.47 16.60 19.93
N ASN A 94 19.68 16.34 20.98
CA ASN A 94 19.93 16.97 22.28
C ASN A 94 21.14 16.36 23.01
N LEU A 95 21.45 15.08 22.79
CA LEU A 95 22.68 14.45 23.30
C LEU A 95 23.92 15.02 22.59
N GLU A 96 23.86 15.22 21.27
CA GLU A 96 24.92 15.90 20.50
C GLU A 96 25.14 17.34 20.99
N GLU A 97 24.07 18.05 21.33
CA GLU A 97 24.12 19.37 21.98
C GLU A 97 24.54 19.35 23.47
N GLN A 98 24.90 18.18 24.02
CA GLN A 98 25.29 17.99 25.43
C GLN A 98 24.23 18.48 26.42
N LYS A 99 22.94 18.33 26.09
CA LYS A 99 21.84 18.62 27.03
C LYS A 99 21.79 17.57 28.12
N THR A 100 21.34 17.98 29.30
CA THR A 100 21.18 17.03 30.41
C THR A 100 19.95 16.14 30.20
N LYS A 101 19.98 14.97 30.83
CA LYS A 101 18.86 14.02 30.83
C LYS A 101 17.54 14.69 31.23
N GLU A 102 17.56 15.53 32.26
CA GLU A 102 16.37 16.22 32.76
C GLU A 102 15.78 17.17 31.71
N GLN A 103 16.62 17.88 30.95
CA GLN A 103 16.19 18.76 29.88
C GLN A 103 15.54 17.97 28.73
N ILE A 104 16.12 16.82 28.38
CA ILE A 104 15.61 15.95 27.32
C ILE A 104 14.26 15.36 27.73
N ILE A 105 14.16 14.79 28.94
CA ILE A 105 12.91 14.25 29.48
C ILE A 105 11.83 15.34 29.53
N ALA A 106 12.14 16.53 30.02
CA ALA A 106 11.18 17.65 30.07
C ALA A 106 10.68 18.02 28.66
N LYS A 107 11.55 18.03 27.65
CA LYS A 107 11.14 18.24 26.25
C LYS A 107 10.25 17.11 25.73
N LEU A 108 10.57 15.85 26.03
CA LEU A 108 9.77 14.70 25.61
C LEU A 108 8.35 14.74 26.17
N VAL A 109 8.23 14.99 27.48
CA VAL A 109 6.93 15.15 28.16
C VAL A 109 6.16 16.32 27.56
N LYS A 110 6.80 17.48 27.38
CA LYS A 110 6.14 18.70 26.88
C LYS A 110 5.72 18.62 25.40
N ARG A 111 6.55 18.03 24.53
CA ARG A 111 6.34 18.04 23.08
C ARG A 111 5.53 16.86 22.57
N PHE A 112 5.68 15.70 23.19
CA PHE A 112 5.02 14.47 22.76
C PHE A 112 3.93 14.00 23.75
N GLY A 113 3.68 14.75 24.83
CA GLY A 113 2.65 14.41 25.82
C GLY A 113 2.92 13.10 26.56
N LEU A 114 4.18 12.66 26.61
CA LEU A 114 4.57 11.41 27.26
C LEU A 114 4.48 11.52 28.79
N SER A 115 4.19 10.41 29.46
CA SER A 115 4.44 10.31 30.90
C SER A 115 5.94 10.33 31.18
N LEU A 116 6.32 10.77 32.38
CA LEU A 116 7.72 10.78 32.81
C LEU A 116 8.39 9.40 32.65
N GLU A 117 7.70 8.34 33.09
CA GLU A 117 8.16 6.95 32.95
C GLU A 117 8.42 6.54 31.49
N LYS A 118 7.52 6.92 30.57
CA LYS A 118 7.69 6.62 29.14
C LYS A 118 8.85 7.42 28.55
N ALA A 119 8.97 8.70 28.89
CA ALA A 119 10.06 9.55 28.44
C ALA A 119 11.42 9.01 28.91
N GLU A 120 11.53 8.54 30.15
CA GLU A 120 12.73 7.88 30.68
C GLU A 120 13.08 6.60 29.92
N LYS A 121 12.08 5.75 29.64
CA LYS A 121 12.28 4.53 28.84
C LYS A 121 12.82 4.84 27.44
N TYR A 122 12.28 5.86 26.77
CA TYR A 122 12.79 6.29 25.46
C TYR A 122 14.21 6.85 25.54
N TYR A 123 14.50 7.67 26.55
CA TYR A 123 15.85 8.21 26.76
C TYR A 123 16.87 7.09 26.93
N ILE A 124 16.64 6.13 27.84
CA ILE A 124 17.53 5.00 28.10
C ILE A 124 17.73 4.15 26.84
N LYS A 125 16.66 3.91 26.08
CA LYS A 125 16.72 3.12 24.84
C LYS A 125 17.72 3.72 23.84
N TYR A 126 17.71 5.04 23.66
CA TYR A 126 18.50 5.70 22.62
C TYR A 126 19.86 6.23 23.10
N GLU A 127 20.02 6.54 24.39
CA GLU A 127 21.31 6.85 25.01
C GLU A 127 22.30 5.69 24.83
N ASN A 128 21.84 4.44 25.04
CA ASN A 128 22.66 3.24 24.86
C ASN A 128 23.08 3.01 23.40
N THR A 129 22.46 3.68 22.43
CA THR A 129 22.79 3.53 21.00
C THR A 129 24.05 4.32 20.61
N ILE A 130 24.40 5.38 21.35
CA ILE A 130 25.62 6.19 21.11
C ILE A 130 26.85 5.57 21.82
N SER A 131 26.63 4.70 22.81
CA SER A 131 27.70 4.12 23.65
C SER A 131 28.34 2.85 23.06
N LEU A 132 28.07 2.52 21.79
CA LEU A 132 28.63 1.40 21.01
C LEU A 132 29.38 1.94 19.79
#